data_AF-A0A1A8KT36-F1
#
_entry.id   AF-A0A1A8KT36-F1
#
_cell.length_a   1.000
_cell.length_b   1.000
_cell.length_c   1.000
_cell.angle_alpha   90.00
_cell.angle_beta   90.00
_cell.angle_gamma   90.00
#
_symmetry.space_group_name_H-M   'P 1'
#
loop_
_entity.id
_entity.type
_entity.pdbx_description
1 polymer ?
#
loop_
_entity_poly.entity_id
_entity_poly.type
_entity_poly.pdbx_seq_one_letter_code
_entity_poly.pdbx_strand_id
1 'polypeptide(L)'
;MSTQVRLRLLPSARCLYDEPIQVKVTGLRSRQEVTMRARSTDEKGVVFSSSATYRADGNGEIDLNRDPSIGGSFHGVEPMGLLWSMKPHMLHKKFQKSNSLNPHVVKFSVHEEADRMLAEAINERFLLGDGVSRVPVRHGGIRGALFSPPGTGPFPAVLDLYTFGGGLSERRAALLASRGFLVLTVALYGHDDQPQNVTEVHLEYFEEAIDFLRKKEQAGGKGVGVISLSKSGDLALSAASYLPGIEAAVWINGCSANVGLPLYYKKTLIHPPLMFDSKKIILTDSGAAISKYAMHDPLKEQYRATLIPIEQASCRLLFVASEDDLNWDSKAYMEQLVERLKHHGKENFERVSYPGAGHYLEPPYGPFCSSSLHAVAGRPVMWGGEPRSHTAAEVHAWKKIQEFFKTHLSCDAAKSTSKL
;
A
#
# COMPACT_ATOMS: atom_id res chain seq x y z
N MET A 1 29.60 -10.46 37.66
CA MET A 1 29.52 -9.14 37.02
C MET A 1 28.15 -9.02 36.38
N SER A 2 27.37 -7.99 36.70
CA SER A 2 26.07 -7.78 36.05
C SER A 2 26.30 -7.44 34.58
N THR A 3 25.97 -8.35 33.67
CA THR A 3 26.01 -8.09 32.23
C THR A 3 24.99 -7.02 31.89
N GLN A 4 25.44 -5.93 31.28
CA GLN A 4 24.55 -4.87 30.79
C GLN A 4 23.55 -5.45 29.78
N VAL A 5 22.25 -5.17 29.99
CA VAL A 5 21.19 -5.57 29.06
C VAL A 5 21.43 -4.91 27.71
N ARG A 6 21.35 -5.67 26.62
CA ARG A 6 21.54 -5.16 25.25
C ARG A 6 20.37 -5.53 24.38
N LEU A 7 19.81 -4.53 23.71
CA LEU A 7 18.82 -4.67 22.65
C LEU A 7 19.53 -4.55 21.29
N ARG A 8 19.37 -5.55 20.41
CA ARG A 8 20.00 -5.60 19.09
C ARG A 8 18.94 -5.71 17.99
N LEU A 9 19.18 -4.99 16.91
CA LEU A 9 18.40 -5.03 15.68
C LEU A 9 19.29 -5.63 14.59
N LEU A 10 18.84 -6.73 13.99
CA LEU A 10 19.60 -7.49 13.00
C LEU A 10 18.86 -7.51 11.65
N PRO A 11 19.58 -7.54 10.51
CA PRO A 11 21.05 -7.49 10.41
C PRO A 11 21.62 -6.09 10.67
N SER A 12 20.80 -5.04 10.64
CA SER A 12 21.20 -3.65 10.80
C SER A 12 20.11 -2.84 11.49
N ALA A 13 20.50 -1.74 12.15
CA ALA A 13 19.58 -0.72 12.65
C ALA A 13 18.92 0.09 11.51
N ARG A 14 19.45 0.00 10.29
CA ARG A 14 18.97 0.70 9.09
C ARG A 14 18.51 -0.32 8.07
N CYS A 15 17.28 -0.19 7.58
CA CYS A 15 16.70 -1.09 6.58
C CYS A 15 15.67 -0.37 5.71
N LEU A 16 15.20 -1.03 4.64
CA LEU A 16 14.02 -0.56 3.93
C LEU A 16 12.76 -0.73 4.79
N TYR A 17 11.75 0.09 4.50
CA TYR A 17 10.48 0.12 5.24
C TYR A 17 9.75 -1.22 5.21
N ASP A 18 9.78 -1.90 4.06
CA ASP A 18 9.13 -3.18 3.81
C ASP A 18 10.01 -4.40 4.14
N GLU A 19 11.18 -4.21 4.75
CA GLU A 19 12.08 -5.32 5.14
C GLU A 19 11.90 -5.71 6.62
N PRO A 20 11.80 -7.01 6.94
CA PRO A 20 11.73 -7.44 8.33
C PRO A 20 13.05 -7.16 9.06
N ILE A 21 12.96 -6.98 10.37
CA ILE A 21 14.12 -6.92 11.27
C ILE A 21 13.99 -8.03 12.31
N GLN A 22 15.11 -8.56 12.77
CA GLN A 22 15.13 -9.41 13.94
C GLN A 22 15.50 -8.58 15.17
N VAL A 23 14.69 -8.68 16.22
CA VAL A 23 14.90 -7.98 17.49
C VAL A 23 15.32 -9.00 18.54
N LYS A 24 16.46 -8.75 19.19
CA LYS A 24 17.00 -9.61 20.26
C LYS A 24 17.33 -8.81 21.50
N VAL A 25 17.07 -9.39 22.66
CA VAL A 25 17.52 -8.88 23.97
C VAL A 25 18.44 -9.90 24.62
N THR A 26 19.55 -9.44 25.18
CA THR A 26 20.53 -10.27 25.89
C THR A 26 20.94 -9.62 27.20
N GLY A 27 21.46 -10.42 28.14
CA GLY A 27 21.95 -9.91 29.43
C GLY A 27 20.86 -9.71 30.48
N LEU A 28 19.66 -10.29 30.29
CA LEU A 28 18.62 -10.34 31.31
C LEU A 28 18.94 -11.41 32.36
N ARG A 29 18.24 -11.40 33.50
CA ARG A 29 18.27 -12.55 34.42
C ARG A 29 17.51 -13.73 33.80
N SER A 30 17.90 -14.94 34.18
CA SER A 30 17.19 -16.16 33.78
C SER A 30 15.70 -16.03 34.07
N ARG A 31 14.85 -16.30 33.07
CA ARG A 31 13.38 -16.22 33.19
C ARG A 31 12.80 -14.85 33.58
N GLN A 32 13.59 -13.78 33.48
CA GLN A 32 13.12 -12.43 33.77
C GLN A 32 12.02 -12.01 32.79
N GLU A 33 10.94 -11.44 33.33
CA GLU A 33 9.93 -10.77 32.52
C GLU A 33 10.30 -9.32 32.28
N VAL A 34 10.10 -8.88 31.04
CA VAL A 34 10.33 -7.50 30.60
C VAL A 34 9.22 -7.07 29.65
N THR A 35 8.94 -5.77 29.65
CA THR A 35 8.07 -5.15 28.65
C THR A 35 8.92 -4.50 27.57
N MET A 36 8.73 -4.92 26.33
CA MET A 36 9.29 -4.24 25.17
C MET A 36 8.29 -3.23 24.63
N ARG A 37 8.77 -2.05 24.23
CA ARG A 37 7.95 -0.99 23.65
C ARG A 37 8.55 -0.53 22.33
N ALA A 38 7.68 -0.23 21.37
CA ALA A 38 8.05 0.53 20.17
C ALA A 38 7.27 1.83 20.12
N ARG A 39 7.94 2.91 19.70
CA ARG A 39 7.35 4.24 19.55
C ARG A 39 7.85 4.90 18.27
N SER A 40 6.95 5.54 17.56
CA SER A 40 7.23 6.31 16.35
C SER A 40 6.37 7.56 16.31
N THR A 41 6.84 8.57 15.57
CA THR A 41 6.07 9.78 15.26
C THR A 41 5.95 9.90 13.76
N ASP A 42 4.72 10.05 13.27
CA ASP A 42 4.44 10.13 11.85
C ASP A 42 4.74 11.53 11.27
N GLU A 43 4.59 11.69 9.97
CA GLU A 43 4.88 12.96 9.26
C GLU A 43 3.94 14.10 9.65
N LYS A 44 2.83 13.82 10.36
CA LYS A 44 1.90 14.83 10.90
C LYS A 44 2.14 15.08 12.40
N GLY A 45 3.21 14.55 12.97
CA GLY A 45 3.55 14.72 14.39
C GLY A 45 2.73 13.85 15.34
N VAL A 46 1.95 12.89 14.84
CA VAL A 46 1.14 11.99 15.66
C VAL A 46 2.02 10.85 16.17
N VAL A 47 1.98 10.62 17.48
CA VAL A 47 2.72 9.53 18.12
C VAL A 47 1.93 8.23 18.03
N PHE A 48 2.60 7.18 17.57
CA PHE A 48 2.12 5.80 17.55
C PHE A 48 3.02 4.94 18.44
N SER A 49 2.42 4.02 19.19
CA SER A 49 3.18 3.13 20.08
C SER A 49 2.54 1.76 20.23
N SER A 50 3.37 0.77 20.54
CA SER A 50 2.98 -0.58 20.93
C SER A 50 3.81 -1.04 22.13
N SER A 51 3.33 -2.08 22.80
CA SER A 51 4.04 -2.77 23.86
C SER A 51 3.77 -4.26 23.79
N ALA A 52 4.74 -5.07 24.20
CA ALA A 52 4.58 -6.51 24.33
C ALA A 52 5.46 -7.04 25.48
N THR A 53 4.90 -7.93 26.29
CA THR A 53 5.59 -8.54 27.43
C THR A 53 6.20 -9.85 27.00
N TYR A 54 7.45 -10.08 27.39
CA TYR A 54 8.22 -11.27 27.08
C TYR A 54 8.90 -11.82 28.33
N ARG A 55 9.17 -13.11 28.32
CA ARG A 55 9.95 -13.80 29.35
C ARG A 55 11.25 -14.32 28.75
N ALA A 56 12.38 -13.95 29.34
CA ALA A 56 13.68 -14.44 28.91
C ALA A 56 13.81 -15.97 29.06
N ASP A 57 14.67 -16.57 28.26
CA ASP A 57 15.03 -17.98 28.39
C ASP A 57 15.95 -18.24 29.61
N GLY A 58 16.46 -19.47 29.71
CA GLY A 58 17.37 -19.87 30.79
C GLY A 58 18.68 -19.07 30.81
N ASN A 59 19.11 -18.57 29.66
CA ASN A 59 20.35 -17.82 29.46
C ASN A 59 20.16 -16.30 29.57
N GLY A 60 18.93 -15.83 29.82
CA GLY A 60 18.65 -14.39 29.89
C GLY A 60 18.56 -13.73 28.51
N GLU A 61 18.14 -14.49 27.49
CA GLU A 61 17.93 -14.00 26.14
C GLU A 61 16.45 -13.99 25.73
N ILE A 62 16.10 -13.07 24.84
CA ILE A 62 14.81 -13.02 24.14
C ILE A 62 15.11 -12.83 22.66
N ASP A 63 14.50 -13.66 21.81
CA ASP A 63 14.50 -13.53 20.36
C ASP A 63 13.05 -13.50 19.86
N LEU A 64 12.61 -12.40 19.27
CA LEU A 64 11.22 -12.21 18.85
C LEU A 64 10.80 -13.17 17.72
N ASN A 65 11.77 -13.83 17.07
CA ASN A 65 11.50 -14.89 16.09
C ASN A 65 11.11 -16.23 16.72
N ARG A 66 11.36 -16.39 18.02
CA ARG A 66 11.22 -17.66 18.75
C ARG A 66 10.28 -17.52 19.94
N ASP A 67 10.45 -16.45 20.70
CA ASP A 67 9.83 -16.29 22.00
C ASP A 67 8.49 -15.55 21.88
N PRO A 68 7.39 -16.09 22.41
CA PRO A 68 6.07 -15.50 22.25
C PRO A 68 5.89 -14.27 23.16
N SER A 69 5.20 -13.26 22.65
CA SER A 69 4.59 -12.24 23.49
C SER A 69 3.50 -12.88 24.35
N ILE A 70 3.55 -12.63 25.66
CA ILE A 70 2.58 -13.13 26.64
C ILE A 70 1.57 -12.08 27.09
N GLY A 71 1.69 -10.84 26.61
CA GLY A 71 0.80 -9.73 26.98
C GLY A 71 1.08 -8.47 26.19
N GLY A 72 0.14 -7.53 26.22
CA GLY A 72 0.27 -6.21 25.59
C GLY A 72 -0.54 -6.08 24.31
N SER A 73 0.06 -5.47 23.28
CA SER A 73 -0.59 -5.10 22.02
C SER A 73 -0.90 -6.29 21.11
N PHE A 74 -0.22 -7.41 21.33
CA PHE A 74 -0.40 -8.68 20.60
C PHE A 74 0.14 -9.85 21.45
N HIS A 75 -0.21 -11.07 21.07
CA HIS A 75 0.21 -12.32 21.72
C HIS A 75 0.82 -13.30 20.70
N GLY A 76 1.66 -14.22 21.18
CA GLY A 76 2.29 -15.25 20.36
C GLY A 76 3.60 -14.80 19.71
N VAL A 77 4.15 -15.65 18.85
CA VAL A 77 5.41 -15.38 18.13
C VAL A 77 5.13 -14.51 16.92
N GLU A 78 5.32 -13.20 17.08
CA GLU A 78 5.05 -12.18 16.07
C GLU A 78 6.28 -11.27 15.92
N PRO A 79 7.27 -11.64 15.07
CA PRO A 79 8.57 -10.96 14.95
C PRO A 79 8.45 -9.44 14.73
N MET A 80 7.49 -9.07 13.89
CA MET A 80 7.22 -7.69 13.49
C MET A 80 6.04 -7.09 14.26
N GLY A 81 5.56 -7.78 15.30
CA GLY A 81 4.42 -7.42 16.15
C GLY A 81 4.49 -5.98 16.65
N LEU A 82 5.64 -5.60 17.20
CA LEU A 82 5.86 -4.26 17.73
C LEU A 82 5.73 -3.16 16.66
N LEU A 83 5.94 -3.46 15.36
CA LEU A 83 5.77 -2.47 14.29
C LEU A 83 4.30 -2.35 13.85
N TRP A 84 3.69 -3.46 13.45
CA TRP A 84 2.34 -3.41 12.88
C TRP A 84 1.26 -3.11 13.92
N SER A 85 1.52 -3.43 15.19
CA SER A 85 0.54 -3.24 16.27
C SER A 85 0.59 -1.84 16.90
N MET A 86 1.42 -0.92 16.38
CA MET A 86 1.46 0.44 16.91
C MET A 86 0.12 1.14 16.73
N LYS A 87 -0.37 1.80 17.78
CA LYS A 87 -1.62 2.56 17.75
C LYS A 87 -1.37 4.01 18.15
N PRO A 88 -2.12 4.96 17.58
CA PRO A 88 -2.14 6.33 18.04
C PRO A 88 -2.85 6.43 19.38
N HIS A 89 -2.51 7.42 20.20
CA HIS A 89 -3.28 7.70 21.42
C HIS A 89 -4.70 8.21 21.09
N MET A 90 -4.82 8.96 19.99
CA MET A 90 -6.10 9.45 19.49
C MET A 90 -6.74 8.45 18.54
N LEU A 91 -8.04 8.21 18.68
CA LEU A 91 -8.80 7.38 17.75
C LEU A 91 -8.78 7.92 16.32
N HIS A 92 -9.00 7.02 15.35
CA HIS A 92 -9.21 7.34 13.93
C HIS A 92 -8.05 8.09 13.26
N LYS A 93 -6.81 7.78 13.64
CA LYS A 93 -5.60 8.29 12.97
C LYS A 93 -4.91 7.19 12.16
N LYS A 94 -4.78 7.42 10.85
CA LYS A 94 -3.93 6.61 9.96
C LYS A 94 -2.50 7.13 10.01
N PHE A 95 -1.54 6.23 10.21
CA PHE A 95 -0.11 6.54 10.20
C PHE A 95 0.34 7.12 8.85
N GLN A 96 0.95 8.30 8.88
CA GLN A 96 1.41 9.01 7.68
C GLN A 96 2.90 8.80 7.42
N LYS A 97 3.19 8.20 6.26
CA LYS A 97 4.53 8.06 5.70
C LYS A 97 4.45 8.07 4.19
N SER A 98 4.45 9.26 3.62
CA SER A 98 4.26 9.52 2.19
C SER A 98 5.49 10.15 1.55
N ASN A 99 6.35 10.83 2.33
CA ASN A 99 7.56 11.46 1.84
C ASN A 99 8.73 10.45 1.84
N SER A 100 9.38 10.23 0.70
CA SER A 100 10.47 9.25 0.62
C SER A 100 11.83 9.74 1.13
N LEU A 101 12.00 11.05 1.37
CA LEU A 101 13.29 11.68 1.72
C LEU A 101 13.73 11.47 3.17
N ASN A 102 12.78 11.28 4.09
CA ASN A 102 13.07 11.07 5.51
C ASN A 102 12.76 9.62 5.92
N PRO A 103 13.58 8.98 6.76
CA PRO A 103 13.27 7.64 7.26
C PRO A 103 12.07 7.66 8.23
N HIS A 104 11.37 6.54 8.31
CA HIS A 104 10.50 6.24 9.44
C HIS A 104 11.38 5.77 10.61
N VAL A 105 11.42 6.55 11.70
CA VAL A 105 12.25 6.26 12.87
C VAL A 105 11.42 5.57 13.94
N VAL A 106 11.82 4.36 14.34
CA VAL A 106 11.16 3.59 15.40
C VAL A 106 12.12 3.42 16.57
N LYS A 107 11.74 3.90 17.74
CA LYS A 107 12.47 3.69 18.99
C LYS A 107 11.96 2.43 19.68
N PHE A 108 12.82 1.43 19.81
CA PHE A 108 12.58 0.24 20.61
C PHE A 108 13.21 0.40 22.00
N SER A 109 12.54 -0.09 23.03
CA SER A 109 13.07 -0.06 24.40
C SER A 109 12.59 -1.27 25.21
N VAL A 110 13.42 -1.68 26.17
CA VAL A 110 13.15 -2.78 27.11
C VAL A 110 13.01 -2.21 28.51
N HIS A 111 11.96 -2.58 29.23
CA HIS A 111 11.63 -2.08 30.57
C HIS A 111 11.39 -3.23 31.55
N GLU A 112 11.76 -3.04 32.82
CA GLU A 112 11.36 -3.94 33.92
C GLU A 112 10.01 -3.54 34.54
N GLU A 113 9.51 -4.32 35.51
CA GLU A 113 8.20 -4.12 36.15
C GLU A 113 7.99 -2.75 36.81
N ALA A 114 9.06 -2.07 37.25
CA ALA A 114 9.02 -0.72 37.82
C ALA A 114 9.14 0.40 36.76
N ASP A 115 8.92 0.08 35.49
CA ASP A 115 9.06 0.95 34.32
C ASP A 115 10.47 1.56 34.12
N ARG A 116 11.49 0.98 34.77
CA ARG A 116 12.87 1.37 34.54
C ARG A 116 13.35 0.80 33.21
N MET A 117 13.78 1.69 32.33
CA MET A 117 14.36 1.32 31.03
C MET A 117 15.73 0.65 31.21
N LEU A 118 15.89 -0.54 30.62
CA LEU A 118 17.09 -1.36 30.67
C LEU A 118 17.99 -1.17 29.44
N ALA A 119 17.38 -1.01 28.27
CA ALA A 119 18.09 -0.83 27.00
C ALA A 119 17.18 -0.16 25.96
N GLU A 120 17.79 0.48 24.97
CA GLU A 120 17.10 1.05 23.81
C GLU A 120 17.88 0.83 22.52
N ALA A 121 17.16 0.87 21.40
CA ALA A 121 17.72 0.84 20.06
C ALA A 121 16.82 1.62 19.11
N ILE A 122 17.41 2.25 18.11
CA ILE A 122 16.68 3.02 17.09
C ILE A 122 16.75 2.24 15.77
N ASN A 123 15.60 2.07 15.13
CA ASN A 123 15.50 1.55 13.78
C ASN A 123 15.15 2.67 12.81
N GLU A 124 15.98 2.89 11.80
CA GLU A 124 15.68 3.80 10.69
C GLU A 124 15.19 3.00 9.48
N ARG A 125 13.95 3.25 9.06
CA ARG A 125 13.26 2.52 8.00
C ARG A 125 13.06 3.41 6.78
N PHE A 126 13.87 3.21 5.74
CA PHE A 126 13.92 4.06 4.54
C PHE A 126 12.90 3.62 3.49
N LEU A 127 12.33 4.57 2.75
CA LEU A 127 11.55 4.26 1.54
C LEU A 127 12.44 4.15 0.30
N LEU A 128 13.53 4.91 0.26
CA LEU A 128 14.53 4.85 -0.81
C LEU A 128 15.60 3.82 -0.48
N GLY A 129 15.77 2.85 -1.37
CA GLY A 129 16.92 1.94 -1.35
C GLY A 129 18.20 2.63 -1.83
N ASP A 130 19.33 2.02 -1.52
CA ASP A 130 20.64 2.54 -1.90
C ASP A 130 20.73 2.72 -3.43
N GLY A 131 21.09 3.92 -3.86
CA GLY A 131 21.24 4.27 -5.27
C GLY A 131 19.93 4.52 -6.05
N VAL A 132 18.76 4.37 -5.42
CA VAL A 132 17.48 4.77 -6.03
C VAL A 132 17.43 6.29 -6.14
N SER A 133 17.14 6.80 -7.34
CA SER A 133 16.96 8.23 -7.58
C SER A 133 15.50 8.64 -7.46
N ARG A 134 15.26 9.86 -6.98
CA ARG A 134 13.94 10.51 -6.95
C ARG A 134 14.01 11.81 -7.73
N VAL A 135 13.17 11.96 -8.75
CA VAL A 135 13.07 13.18 -9.54
C VAL A 135 11.63 13.69 -9.51
N PRO A 136 11.35 14.88 -8.95
CA PRO A 136 10.03 15.51 -9.09
C PRO A 136 9.68 15.70 -10.57
N VAL A 137 8.44 15.40 -10.94
CA VAL A 137 7.94 15.49 -12.32
C VAL A 137 6.89 16.59 -12.42
N ARG A 138 7.19 17.56 -13.29
CA ARG A 138 6.25 18.58 -13.79
C ARG A 138 6.32 18.55 -15.30
N HIS A 139 5.39 17.84 -15.94
CA HIS A 139 5.35 17.68 -17.39
C HIS A 139 3.89 17.75 -17.84
N GLY A 140 3.56 18.73 -18.69
CA GLY A 140 2.17 19.01 -19.08
C GLY A 140 1.23 19.04 -17.87
N GLY A 141 0.21 18.18 -17.86
CA GLY A 141 -0.75 18.06 -16.76
C GLY A 141 -0.24 17.25 -15.55
N ILE A 142 0.82 16.47 -15.72
CA ILE A 142 1.33 15.53 -14.72
C ILE A 142 2.04 16.28 -13.59
N ARG A 143 1.66 15.96 -12.34
CA ARG A 143 2.41 16.30 -11.13
C ARG A 143 2.67 15.03 -10.34
N GLY A 144 3.93 14.77 -10.01
CA GLY A 144 4.32 13.52 -9.37
C GLY A 144 5.82 13.42 -9.11
N ALA A 145 6.29 12.19 -8.93
CA ALA A 145 7.70 11.88 -8.76
C ALA A 145 8.06 10.58 -9.49
N LEU A 146 9.18 10.62 -10.22
CA LEU A 146 9.78 9.47 -10.87
C LEU A 146 10.87 8.89 -9.98
N PHE A 147 10.76 7.60 -9.70
CA PHE A 147 11.73 6.83 -8.96
C PHE A 147 12.45 5.86 -9.90
N SER A 148 13.77 5.93 -9.94
CA SER A 148 14.57 5.09 -10.82
C SER A 148 15.48 4.17 -10.01
N PRO A 149 15.55 2.87 -10.32
CA PRO A 149 16.56 1.99 -9.74
C PRO A 149 17.99 2.47 -10.07
N PRO A 150 19.00 2.06 -9.29
CA PRO A 150 20.39 2.33 -9.65
C PRO A 150 20.74 1.67 -10.99
N GLY A 151 21.52 2.37 -11.83
CA GLY A 151 21.97 1.90 -13.13
C GLY A 151 21.30 2.60 -14.32
N THR A 152 21.66 2.16 -15.53
CA THR A 152 21.22 2.79 -16.79
C THR A 152 19.91 2.23 -17.34
N GLY A 153 19.39 1.14 -16.77
CA GLY A 153 18.26 0.40 -17.32
C GLY A 153 18.66 -0.50 -18.51
N PRO A 154 17.69 -0.96 -19.31
CA PRO A 154 16.25 -0.67 -19.19
C PRO A 154 15.61 -1.34 -17.96
N PHE A 155 14.57 -0.71 -17.41
CA PHE A 155 13.81 -1.18 -16.26
C PHE A 155 12.32 -1.34 -16.60
N PRO A 156 11.63 -2.33 -16.04
CA PRO A 156 10.18 -2.44 -16.18
C PRO A 156 9.52 -1.21 -15.58
N ALA A 157 8.71 -0.53 -16.38
CA ALA A 157 8.09 0.73 -16.02
C ALA A 157 6.72 0.53 -15.37
N VAL A 158 6.42 1.22 -14.28
CA VAL A 158 5.15 1.14 -13.54
C VAL A 158 4.59 2.54 -13.26
N LEU A 159 3.30 2.72 -13.53
CA LEU A 159 2.52 3.88 -13.11
C LEU A 159 1.78 3.55 -11.81
N ASP A 160 2.08 4.30 -10.75
CA ASP A 160 1.51 4.16 -9.42
C ASP A 160 0.37 5.17 -9.20
N LEU A 161 -0.86 4.65 -9.11
CA LEU A 161 -2.08 5.45 -8.92
C LEU A 161 -2.52 5.39 -7.46
N TYR A 162 -2.26 6.47 -6.71
CA TYR A 162 -2.75 6.67 -5.35
C TYR A 162 -3.55 7.98 -5.25
N THR A 163 -4.65 8.06 -6.02
CA THR A 163 -5.23 9.34 -6.44
C THR A 163 -6.07 10.08 -5.39
N PHE A 164 -6.74 9.38 -4.47
CA PHE A 164 -7.69 10.00 -3.50
C PHE A 164 -7.17 10.07 -2.05
N GLY A 165 -5.85 9.95 -1.87
CA GLY A 165 -5.19 10.07 -0.57
C GLY A 165 -4.94 11.50 -0.07
N GLY A 166 -5.22 12.51 -0.90
CA GLY A 166 -4.92 13.92 -0.62
C GLY A 166 -3.45 14.26 -0.87
N GLY A 167 -3.07 14.35 -2.14
CA GLY A 167 -1.71 14.65 -2.58
C GLY A 167 -0.93 13.42 -3.05
N LEU A 168 0.39 13.55 -3.11
CA LEU A 168 1.29 12.52 -3.62
C LEU A 168 1.73 11.56 -2.52
N SER A 169 1.55 10.25 -2.74
CA SER A 169 2.13 9.20 -1.90
C SER A 169 3.29 8.55 -2.66
N GLU A 170 4.48 8.59 -2.06
CA GLU A 170 5.69 8.03 -2.68
C GLU A 170 6.04 6.63 -2.15
N ARG A 171 5.27 6.12 -1.18
CA ARG A 171 5.60 4.89 -0.46
C ARG A 171 5.75 3.68 -1.38
N ARG A 172 4.72 3.38 -2.19
CA ARG A 172 4.76 2.23 -3.11
C ARG A 172 5.80 2.42 -4.19
N ALA A 173 5.83 3.60 -4.81
CA ALA A 173 6.78 3.90 -5.89
C ALA A 173 8.25 3.80 -5.48
N ALA A 174 8.63 4.41 -4.34
CA ALA A 174 10.00 4.35 -3.86
C ALA A 174 10.45 2.91 -3.51
N LEU A 175 9.55 2.14 -2.88
CA LEU A 175 9.84 0.75 -2.53
C LEU A 175 9.90 -0.15 -3.77
N LEU A 176 9.00 0.01 -4.75
CA LEU A 176 9.09 -0.72 -6.03
C LEU A 176 10.37 -0.35 -6.80
N ALA A 177 10.80 0.90 -6.79
CA ALA A 177 12.07 1.28 -7.43
C ALA A 177 13.29 0.59 -6.79
N SER A 178 13.23 0.36 -5.47
CA SER A 178 14.22 -0.46 -4.75
C SER A 178 14.18 -1.95 -5.14
N ARG A 179 13.18 -2.38 -5.92
CA ARG A 179 13.01 -3.75 -6.45
C ARG A 179 13.24 -3.85 -7.96
N GLY A 180 13.78 -2.79 -8.58
CA GLY A 180 14.18 -2.78 -9.99
C GLY A 180 13.14 -2.25 -10.97
N PHE A 181 12.11 -1.55 -10.50
CA PHE A 181 11.09 -0.94 -11.36
C PHE A 181 11.34 0.57 -11.57
N LEU A 182 11.18 1.08 -12.79
CA LEU A 182 11.08 2.53 -13.01
C LEU A 182 9.65 2.96 -12.67
N VAL A 183 9.43 3.72 -11.61
CA VAL A 183 8.08 3.99 -11.11
C VAL A 183 7.75 5.47 -11.13
N LEU A 184 6.68 5.83 -11.83
CA LEU A 184 6.07 7.16 -11.75
C LEU A 184 4.86 7.09 -10.83
N THR A 185 4.88 7.81 -9.70
CA THR A 185 3.67 8.08 -8.91
C THR A 185 3.14 9.45 -9.27
N VAL A 186 1.82 9.57 -9.38
CA VAL A 186 1.15 10.79 -9.84
C VAL A 186 0.04 11.22 -8.89
N ALA A 187 -0.12 12.54 -8.75
CA ALA A 187 -1.23 13.14 -8.02
C ALA A 187 -2.31 13.61 -9.01
N LEU A 188 -3.56 13.28 -8.72
CA LEU A 188 -4.71 13.76 -9.51
C LEU A 188 -5.13 15.18 -9.10
N TYR A 189 -4.98 15.50 -7.81
CA TYR A 189 -5.35 16.78 -7.22
C TYR A 189 -4.60 16.99 -5.88
N GLY A 190 -4.66 18.22 -5.35
CA GLY A 190 -4.15 18.55 -4.01
C GLY A 190 -2.63 18.48 -3.88
N HIS A 191 -1.90 18.54 -5.01
CA HIS A 191 -0.44 18.51 -5.03
C HIS A 191 0.11 19.60 -5.95
N ASP A 192 1.16 20.28 -5.51
CA ASP A 192 1.80 21.38 -6.23
C ASP A 192 0.78 22.47 -6.64
N ASP A 193 0.72 22.80 -7.93
CA ASP A 193 -0.17 23.78 -8.55
C ASP A 193 -1.51 23.16 -9.03
N GLN A 194 -1.78 21.90 -8.70
CA GLN A 194 -3.07 21.29 -9.03
C GLN A 194 -4.21 21.85 -8.15
N PRO A 195 -5.45 21.84 -8.67
CA PRO A 195 -6.63 22.14 -7.87
C PRO A 195 -6.69 21.30 -6.59
N GLN A 196 -7.26 21.86 -5.52
CA GLN A 196 -7.40 21.15 -4.25
C GLN A 196 -8.44 20.01 -4.29
N ASN A 197 -9.35 20.03 -5.27
CA ASN A 197 -10.36 19.00 -5.50
C ASN A 197 -10.64 18.90 -7.00
N VAL A 198 -11.23 17.78 -7.42
CA VAL A 198 -11.69 17.54 -8.80
C VAL A 198 -13.16 17.13 -8.80
N THR A 199 -13.90 17.59 -9.82
CA THR A 199 -15.33 17.28 -10.01
C THR A 199 -15.58 16.23 -11.10
N GLU A 200 -14.56 15.95 -11.91
CA GLU A 200 -14.58 14.99 -13.00
C GLU A 200 -13.16 14.49 -13.27
N VAL A 201 -13.05 13.37 -13.99
CA VAL A 201 -11.77 12.78 -14.37
C VAL A 201 -11.72 12.60 -15.88
N HIS A 202 -10.56 12.87 -16.48
CA HIS A 202 -10.30 12.72 -17.91
C HIS A 202 -9.22 11.67 -18.11
N LEU A 203 -9.49 10.65 -18.94
CA LEU A 203 -8.53 9.57 -19.20
C LEU A 203 -7.24 10.05 -19.88
N GLU A 204 -7.29 11.17 -20.57
CA GLU A 204 -6.13 11.83 -21.20
C GLU A 204 -5.01 12.11 -20.20
N TYR A 205 -5.33 12.37 -18.92
CA TYR A 205 -4.33 12.55 -17.88
C TYR A 205 -3.47 11.28 -17.68
N PHE A 206 -4.11 10.10 -17.70
CA PHE A 206 -3.39 8.83 -17.56
C PHE A 206 -2.70 8.44 -18.86
N GLU A 207 -3.30 8.74 -20.02
CA GLU A 207 -2.67 8.56 -21.34
C GLU A 207 -1.35 9.36 -21.42
N GLU A 208 -1.35 10.62 -20.99
CA GLU A 208 -0.16 11.47 -20.92
C GLU A 208 0.91 10.87 -19.99
N ALA A 209 0.50 10.37 -18.81
CA ALA A 209 1.42 9.75 -17.84
C ALA A 209 2.05 8.45 -18.37
N ILE A 210 1.26 7.61 -19.04
CA ILE A 210 1.73 6.37 -19.69
C ILE A 210 2.74 6.74 -20.78
N ASP A 211 2.42 7.69 -21.65
CA ASP A 211 3.30 8.13 -22.73
C ASP A 211 4.60 8.77 -22.23
N PHE A 212 4.51 9.60 -21.18
CA PHE A 212 5.69 10.19 -20.54
C PHE A 212 6.62 9.10 -20.01
N LEU A 213 6.08 8.06 -19.37
CA LEU A 213 6.87 6.99 -18.80
C LEU A 213 7.50 6.09 -19.88
N ARG A 214 6.74 5.76 -20.93
CA ARG A 214 7.23 4.97 -22.08
C ARG A 214 8.35 5.65 -22.86
N LYS A 215 8.38 6.99 -22.87
CA LYS A 215 9.41 7.80 -23.56
C LYS A 215 10.71 7.95 -22.75
N LYS A 216 10.80 7.41 -21.52
CA LYS A 216 12.04 7.45 -20.75
C LYS A 216 13.05 6.48 -21.33
N GLU A 217 14.29 6.94 -21.50
CA GLU A 217 15.40 6.11 -21.97
C GLU A 217 15.64 4.88 -21.08
N GLN A 218 15.34 5.02 -19.79
CA GLN A 218 15.45 3.95 -18.80
C GLN A 218 14.26 2.97 -18.82
N ALA A 219 13.17 3.26 -19.53
CA ALA A 219 12.01 2.38 -19.58
C ALA A 219 12.26 1.22 -20.56
N GLY A 220 12.05 0.00 -20.08
CA GLY A 220 12.06 -1.20 -20.90
C GLY A 220 10.65 -1.69 -21.25
N GLY A 221 10.57 -2.46 -22.33
CA GLY A 221 9.34 -3.14 -22.75
C GLY A 221 8.47 -2.35 -23.72
N LYS A 222 7.34 -2.97 -24.11
CA LYS A 222 6.40 -2.43 -25.10
C LYS A 222 5.41 -1.41 -24.50
N GLY A 223 5.20 -1.49 -23.19
CA GLY A 223 4.28 -0.67 -22.42
C GLY A 223 4.62 -0.69 -20.93
N VAL A 224 3.68 -0.28 -20.09
CA VAL A 224 3.87 -0.07 -18.65
C VAL A 224 2.98 -0.99 -17.82
N GLY A 225 3.40 -1.22 -16.58
CA GLY A 225 2.53 -1.69 -15.52
C GLY A 225 1.70 -0.55 -14.93
N VAL A 226 0.53 -0.85 -14.38
CA VAL A 226 -0.26 0.08 -13.56
C VAL A 226 -0.58 -0.57 -12.23
N ILE A 227 -0.39 0.13 -11.11
CA ILE A 227 -0.83 -0.31 -9.78
C ILE A 227 -1.79 0.70 -9.18
N SER A 228 -2.85 0.20 -8.56
CA SER A 228 -3.94 1.02 -8.02
C SER A 228 -4.46 0.49 -6.69
N LEU A 229 -5.05 1.37 -5.89
CA LEU A 229 -5.77 1.03 -4.66
C LEU A 229 -7.07 1.83 -4.56
N SER A 230 -8.14 1.19 -4.06
CA SER A 230 -9.40 1.88 -3.75
C SER A 230 -10.01 2.53 -5.00
N LYS A 231 -10.47 3.78 -4.90
CA LYS A 231 -11.03 4.56 -6.01
C LYS A 231 -10.13 4.61 -7.26
N SER A 232 -8.81 4.56 -7.13
CA SER A 232 -7.94 4.51 -8.32
C SER A 232 -8.04 3.18 -9.10
N GLY A 233 -8.66 2.14 -8.52
CA GLY A 233 -8.87 0.86 -9.16
C GLY A 233 -9.76 0.96 -10.39
N ASP A 234 -10.87 1.71 -10.32
CA ASP A 234 -11.73 1.90 -11.50
C ASP A 234 -11.01 2.66 -12.62
N LEU A 235 -10.17 3.66 -12.26
CA LEU A 235 -9.35 4.42 -13.21
C LEU A 235 -8.30 3.54 -13.89
N ALA A 236 -7.66 2.63 -13.15
CA ALA A 236 -6.73 1.67 -13.72
C ALA A 236 -7.42 0.68 -14.66
N LEU A 237 -8.62 0.20 -14.32
CA LEU A 237 -9.42 -0.66 -15.20
C LEU A 237 -9.87 0.10 -16.46
N SER A 238 -10.30 1.35 -16.32
CA SER A 238 -10.66 2.20 -17.46
C SER A 238 -9.46 2.45 -18.36
N ALA A 239 -8.31 2.80 -17.79
CA ALA A 239 -7.07 2.97 -18.55
C ALA A 239 -6.72 1.67 -19.31
N ALA A 240 -6.77 0.51 -18.64
CA ALA A 240 -6.52 -0.78 -19.26
C ALA A 240 -7.51 -1.17 -20.36
N SER A 241 -8.75 -0.64 -20.32
CA SER A 241 -9.80 -0.96 -21.28
C SER A 241 -9.78 -0.02 -22.50
N TYR A 242 -9.42 1.25 -22.31
CA TYR A 242 -9.55 2.29 -23.32
C TYR A 242 -8.23 2.82 -23.88
N LEU A 243 -7.13 2.69 -23.14
CA LEU A 243 -5.84 3.27 -23.53
C LEU A 243 -4.86 2.18 -23.98
N PRO A 244 -4.02 2.48 -25.00
CA PRO A 244 -2.95 1.58 -25.39
C PRO A 244 -1.75 1.67 -24.41
N GLY A 245 -0.85 0.69 -24.49
CA GLY A 245 0.46 0.76 -23.82
C GLY A 245 0.48 0.32 -22.36
N ILE A 246 -0.58 -0.32 -21.87
CA ILE A 246 -0.58 -1.04 -20.59
C ILE A 246 -0.38 -2.53 -20.86
N GLU A 247 0.65 -3.12 -20.27
CA GLU A 247 0.99 -4.55 -20.41
C GLU A 247 0.52 -5.36 -19.20
N ALA A 248 0.47 -4.74 -18.02
CA ALA A 248 0.00 -5.37 -16.79
C ALA A 248 -0.70 -4.37 -15.86
N ALA A 249 -1.79 -4.75 -15.21
CA ALA A 249 -2.49 -3.92 -14.23
C ALA A 249 -2.77 -4.69 -12.94
N VAL A 250 -2.43 -4.07 -11.82
CA VAL A 250 -2.70 -4.53 -10.45
C VAL A 250 -3.82 -3.68 -9.86
N TRP A 251 -4.92 -4.33 -9.54
CA TRP A 251 -6.10 -3.75 -8.91
C TRP A 251 -6.15 -4.21 -7.46
N ILE A 252 -6.16 -3.28 -6.51
CA ILE A 252 -6.22 -3.58 -5.07
C ILE A 252 -7.47 -2.92 -4.49
N ASN A 253 -8.39 -3.74 -3.95
CA ASN A 253 -9.59 -3.27 -3.25
C ASN A 253 -10.36 -2.15 -3.98
N GLY A 254 -10.49 -2.24 -5.31
CA GLY A 254 -11.19 -1.25 -6.11
C GLY A 254 -12.70 -1.52 -6.23
N CYS A 255 -13.36 -0.83 -7.17
CA CYS A 255 -14.71 -1.14 -7.63
C CYS A 255 -14.69 -1.68 -9.07
N SER A 256 -15.71 -2.45 -9.46
CA SER A 256 -15.94 -2.93 -10.83
C SER A 256 -16.58 -1.86 -11.73
N ALA A 257 -16.97 -0.73 -11.15
CA ALA A 257 -17.64 0.40 -11.79
C ALA A 257 -16.95 1.72 -11.46
N ASN A 258 -17.17 2.74 -12.28
CA ASN A 258 -16.66 4.09 -12.06
C ASN A 258 -17.37 4.77 -10.88
N VAL A 259 -16.68 5.00 -9.77
CA VAL A 259 -17.27 5.54 -8.53
C VAL A 259 -17.09 7.05 -8.40
N GLY A 260 -18.13 7.75 -7.94
CA GLY A 260 -18.04 9.08 -7.32
C GLY A 260 -17.83 10.28 -8.26
N LEU A 261 -17.02 10.16 -9.31
CA LEU A 261 -16.79 11.23 -10.31
C LEU A 261 -17.08 10.74 -11.73
N PRO A 262 -17.73 11.55 -12.58
CA PRO A 262 -17.89 11.22 -14.00
C PRO A 262 -16.52 11.08 -14.67
N LEU A 263 -16.41 10.08 -15.57
CA LEU A 263 -15.21 9.80 -16.33
C LEU A 263 -15.41 10.14 -17.81
N TYR A 264 -14.52 10.95 -18.34
CA TYR A 264 -14.50 11.39 -19.72
C TYR A 264 -13.31 10.83 -20.48
N TYR A 265 -13.50 10.66 -21.79
CA TYR A 265 -12.41 10.46 -22.74
C TYR A 265 -12.78 11.13 -24.06
N LYS A 266 -11.88 11.93 -24.63
CA LYS A 266 -12.06 12.68 -25.86
C LYS A 266 -13.34 13.53 -25.84
N LYS A 267 -13.55 14.23 -24.71
CA LYS A 267 -14.73 15.08 -24.42
C LYS A 267 -16.08 14.34 -24.37
N THR A 268 -16.07 13.01 -24.41
CA THR A 268 -17.28 12.20 -24.28
C THR A 268 -17.34 11.59 -22.88
N LEU A 269 -18.50 11.69 -22.24
CA LEU A 269 -18.77 10.98 -20.99
C LEU A 269 -18.81 9.48 -21.30
N ILE A 270 -17.81 8.73 -20.85
CA ILE A 270 -17.74 7.28 -21.08
C ILE A 270 -18.37 6.49 -19.93
N HIS A 271 -18.24 6.99 -18.69
CA HIS A 271 -18.91 6.40 -17.53
C HIS A 271 -19.47 7.48 -16.60
N PRO A 272 -20.77 7.46 -16.27
CA PRO A 272 -21.30 8.25 -15.17
C PRO A 272 -20.76 7.73 -13.82
N PRO A 273 -20.86 8.54 -12.74
CA PRO A 273 -20.45 8.11 -11.42
C PRO A 273 -21.48 7.15 -10.79
N LEU A 274 -21.00 6.03 -10.28
CA LEU A 274 -21.71 5.21 -9.31
C LEU A 274 -21.68 5.92 -7.96
N MET A 275 -22.86 6.30 -7.49
CA MET A 275 -23.06 6.97 -6.21
C MET A 275 -23.35 5.96 -5.08
N PHE A 276 -23.45 6.47 -3.87
CA PHE A 276 -23.78 5.67 -2.67
C PHE A 276 -25.11 6.12 -2.07
N ASP A 277 -25.75 5.21 -1.36
CA ASP A 277 -26.94 5.43 -0.54
C ASP A 277 -26.54 5.65 0.92
N SER A 278 -26.63 6.90 1.38
CA SER A 278 -26.27 7.27 2.75
C SER A 278 -27.12 6.59 3.81
N LYS A 279 -28.33 6.10 3.47
CA LYS A 279 -29.21 5.38 4.40
C LYS A 279 -28.69 4.00 4.76
N LYS A 280 -27.77 3.45 3.96
CA LYS A 280 -27.14 2.15 4.17
C LYS A 280 -25.82 2.23 4.93
N ILE A 281 -25.37 3.44 5.27
CA ILE A 281 -24.19 3.64 6.11
C ILE A 281 -24.53 3.21 7.53
N ILE A 282 -23.70 2.33 8.09
CA ILE A 282 -23.86 1.85 9.47
C ILE A 282 -22.93 2.67 10.37
N LEU A 283 -23.46 3.26 11.44
CA LEU A 283 -22.65 3.94 12.45
C LEU A 283 -22.24 2.95 13.53
N THR A 284 -20.98 2.99 13.92
CA THR A 284 -20.44 2.23 15.04
C THR A 284 -20.54 3.02 16.34
N ASP A 285 -20.40 2.35 17.48
CA ASP A 285 -20.37 2.98 18.80
C ASP A 285 -19.22 4.00 18.94
N SER A 286 -18.15 3.86 18.16
CA SER A 286 -17.03 4.81 18.11
C SER A 286 -17.36 6.12 17.36
N GLY A 287 -18.52 6.20 16.71
CA GLY A 287 -18.90 7.29 15.82
C GLY A 287 -18.33 7.17 14.40
N ALA A 288 -17.52 6.15 14.11
CA ALA A 288 -17.06 5.84 12.76
C ALA A 288 -18.16 5.17 11.93
N ALA A 289 -18.12 5.39 10.61
CA ALA A 289 -19.05 4.83 9.64
C ALA A 289 -18.50 3.59 8.93
N ILE A 290 -19.36 2.62 8.64
CA ILE A 290 -19.12 1.46 7.77
C ILE A 290 -19.92 1.68 6.48
N SER A 291 -19.22 1.65 5.34
CA SER A 291 -19.80 1.94 4.01
C SER A 291 -19.86 0.70 3.10
N LYS A 292 -19.49 -0.49 3.60
CA LYS A 292 -19.37 -1.74 2.83
C LYS A 292 -20.49 -1.97 1.80
N TYR A 293 -21.73 -1.74 2.21
CA TYR A 293 -22.92 -1.96 1.39
C TYR A 293 -23.66 -0.66 0.99
N ALA A 294 -23.01 0.49 1.18
CA ALA A 294 -23.58 1.79 0.87
C ALA A 294 -23.54 2.10 -0.62
N MET A 295 -22.56 1.58 -1.37
CA MET A 295 -22.50 1.75 -2.81
C MET A 295 -23.77 1.21 -3.48
N HIS A 296 -24.26 1.91 -4.50
CA HIS A 296 -25.29 1.36 -5.36
C HIS A 296 -24.77 0.08 -6.04
N ASP A 297 -25.67 -0.87 -6.29
CA ASP A 297 -25.30 -2.11 -6.96
C ASP A 297 -25.09 -1.85 -8.46
N PRO A 298 -23.84 -1.97 -8.97
CA PRO A 298 -23.54 -1.63 -10.35
C PRO A 298 -24.18 -2.58 -11.38
N LEU A 299 -24.68 -3.75 -10.94
CA LEU A 299 -25.33 -4.72 -11.83
C LEU A 299 -26.81 -4.38 -12.12
N LYS A 300 -27.43 -3.50 -11.32
CA LYS A 300 -28.81 -3.06 -11.58
C LYS A 300 -28.89 -2.26 -12.87
N GLU A 301 -29.96 -2.45 -13.63
CA GLU A 301 -30.17 -1.85 -14.96
C GLU A 301 -29.83 -0.35 -15.01
N GLN A 302 -30.33 0.42 -14.05
CA GLN A 302 -30.13 1.87 -13.97
C GLN A 302 -28.67 2.31 -13.73
N TYR A 303 -27.80 1.41 -13.26
CA TYR A 303 -26.38 1.69 -12.99
C TYR A 303 -25.43 0.98 -13.94
N ARG A 304 -25.93 0.18 -14.90
CA ARG A 304 -25.09 -0.59 -15.83
C ARG A 304 -24.10 0.28 -16.61
N ALA A 305 -24.46 1.53 -16.92
CA ALA A 305 -23.56 2.47 -17.62
C ALA A 305 -22.28 2.81 -16.82
N THR A 306 -22.28 2.60 -15.49
CA THR A 306 -21.11 2.83 -14.64
C THR A 306 -20.09 1.69 -14.72
N LEU A 307 -20.46 0.51 -15.21
CA LEU A 307 -19.59 -0.67 -15.27
C LEU A 307 -18.43 -0.43 -16.23
N ILE A 308 -17.21 -0.74 -15.79
CA ILE A 308 -16.02 -0.67 -16.65
C ILE A 308 -15.99 -1.91 -17.55
N PRO A 309 -15.81 -1.77 -18.89
CA PRO A 309 -15.80 -2.90 -19.82
C PRO A 309 -14.44 -3.61 -19.82
N ILE A 310 -14.10 -4.24 -18.71
CA ILE A 310 -12.78 -4.86 -18.49
C ILE A 310 -12.44 -5.97 -19.51
N GLU A 311 -13.43 -6.56 -20.18
CA GLU A 311 -13.25 -7.48 -21.30
C GLU A 311 -12.52 -6.85 -22.50
N GLN A 312 -12.51 -5.52 -22.61
CA GLN A 312 -11.76 -4.81 -23.65
C GLN A 312 -10.26 -4.77 -23.35
N ALA A 313 -9.86 -4.95 -22.08
CA ALA A 313 -8.45 -4.99 -21.71
C ALA A 313 -7.73 -6.20 -22.33
N SER A 314 -6.56 -5.92 -22.90
CA SER A 314 -5.64 -6.92 -23.46
C SER A 314 -4.45 -7.22 -22.54
N CYS A 315 -4.19 -6.33 -21.58
CA CYS A 315 -3.10 -6.45 -20.60
C CYS A 315 -3.30 -7.61 -19.62
N ARG A 316 -2.25 -8.03 -18.91
CA ARG A 316 -2.36 -8.98 -17.80
C ARG A 316 -2.98 -8.31 -16.59
N LEU A 317 -3.89 -8.99 -15.89
CA LEU A 317 -4.61 -8.43 -14.75
C LEU A 317 -4.30 -9.21 -13.47
N LEU A 318 -4.02 -8.52 -12.38
CA LEU A 318 -3.99 -9.10 -11.04
C LEU A 318 -5.01 -8.40 -10.15
N PHE A 319 -6.01 -9.14 -9.69
CA PHE A 319 -6.98 -8.67 -8.72
C PHE A 319 -6.59 -9.09 -7.31
N VAL A 320 -6.50 -8.11 -6.41
CA VAL A 320 -6.21 -8.29 -5.00
C VAL A 320 -7.38 -7.75 -4.18
N ALA A 321 -8.09 -8.63 -3.48
CA ALA A 321 -9.26 -8.26 -2.69
C ALA A 321 -9.09 -8.60 -1.20
N SER A 322 -9.66 -7.75 -0.35
CA SER A 322 -9.75 -7.95 1.09
C SER A 322 -11.18 -8.33 1.44
N GLU A 323 -11.35 -9.43 2.18
CA GLU A 323 -12.70 -9.96 2.45
C GLU A 323 -13.41 -9.20 3.60
N ASP A 324 -12.63 -8.60 4.49
CA ASP A 324 -13.12 -7.72 5.55
C ASP A 324 -12.94 -6.23 5.21
N ASP A 325 -13.00 -5.88 3.93
CA ASP A 325 -13.10 -4.49 3.51
C ASP A 325 -14.43 -3.88 3.98
N LEU A 326 -14.35 -2.85 4.81
CA LEU A 326 -15.51 -2.12 5.35
C LEU A 326 -15.80 -0.79 4.62
N ASN A 327 -14.97 -0.41 3.66
CA ASN A 327 -15.20 0.74 2.79
C ASN A 327 -16.24 0.41 1.71
N TRP A 328 -16.06 -0.74 1.04
CA TRP A 328 -16.99 -1.30 0.06
C TRP A 328 -16.72 -2.81 -0.14
N ASP A 329 -17.58 -3.52 -0.87
CA ASP A 329 -17.43 -4.95 -1.09
C ASP A 329 -16.43 -5.30 -2.22
N SER A 330 -15.14 -5.10 -1.93
CA SER A 330 -14.03 -5.39 -2.84
C SER A 330 -14.03 -6.84 -3.35
N LYS A 331 -14.43 -7.80 -2.52
CA LYS A 331 -14.51 -9.22 -2.90
C LYS A 331 -15.62 -9.43 -3.93
N ALA A 332 -16.82 -8.89 -3.70
CA ALA A 332 -17.91 -8.97 -4.67
C ALA A 332 -17.52 -8.31 -6.01
N TYR A 333 -16.91 -7.12 -5.99
CA TYR A 333 -16.47 -6.45 -7.20
C TYR A 333 -15.41 -7.23 -7.98
N MET A 334 -14.46 -7.87 -7.28
CA MET A 334 -13.50 -8.77 -7.92
C MET A 334 -14.20 -9.94 -8.61
N GLU A 335 -15.17 -10.59 -7.97
CA GLU A 335 -15.89 -11.71 -8.60
C GLU A 335 -16.70 -11.25 -9.82
N GLN A 336 -17.32 -10.06 -9.79
CA GLN A 336 -18.00 -9.47 -10.96
C GLN A 336 -17.05 -9.26 -12.15
N LEU A 337 -15.85 -8.73 -11.90
CA LEU A 337 -14.83 -8.52 -12.94
C LEU A 337 -14.37 -9.86 -13.52
N VAL A 338 -14.11 -10.84 -12.66
CA VAL A 338 -13.68 -12.20 -13.05
C VAL A 338 -14.76 -12.91 -13.86
N GLU A 339 -16.02 -12.83 -13.45
CA GLU A 339 -17.15 -13.42 -14.17
C GLU A 339 -17.30 -12.80 -15.55
N ARG A 340 -17.21 -11.46 -15.64
CA ARG A 340 -17.29 -10.72 -16.91
C ARG A 340 -16.16 -11.11 -17.87
N LEU A 341 -14.93 -11.25 -17.37
CA LEU A 341 -13.78 -11.72 -18.16
C LEU A 341 -14.00 -13.15 -18.67
N LYS A 342 -14.39 -14.08 -17.80
CA LYS A 342 -14.68 -15.47 -18.18
C LYS A 342 -15.79 -15.58 -19.22
N HIS A 343 -16.86 -14.80 -19.07
CA HIS A 343 -17.98 -14.77 -20.02
C HIS A 343 -17.53 -14.36 -21.43
N HIS A 344 -16.50 -13.52 -21.53
CA HIS A 344 -15.90 -13.09 -22.81
C HIS A 344 -14.67 -13.94 -23.21
N GLY A 345 -14.46 -15.11 -22.61
CA GLY A 345 -13.38 -16.03 -22.96
C GLY A 345 -11.97 -15.52 -22.63
N LYS A 346 -11.84 -14.60 -21.67
CA LYS A 346 -10.54 -14.05 -21.24
C LYS A 346 -9.90 -14.94 -20.18
N GLU A 347 -8.58 -15.12 -20.31
CA GLU A 347 -7.75 -15.89 -19.36
C GLU A 347 -6.52 -15.10 -18.88
N ASN A 348 -6.41 -13.83 -19.26
CA ASN A 348 -5.30 -12.93 -18.96
C ASN A 348 -5.37 -12.34 -17.54
N PHE A 349 -5.88 -13.08 -16.54
CA PHE A 349 -6.03 -12.57 -15.18
C PHE A 349 -5.66 -13.59 -14.09
N GLU A 350 -5.19 -13.07 -12.97
CA GLU A 350 -5.03 -13.76 -11.69
C GLU A 350 -5.87 -13.06 -10.62
N ARG A 351 -6.24 -13.80 -9.56
CA ARG A 351 -6.95 -13.25 -8.42
C ARG A 351 -6.42 -13.82 -7.11
N VAL A 352 -6.45 -13.00 -6.06
CA VAL A 352 -6.20 -13.41 -4.67
C VAL A 352 -7.16 -12.65 -3.76
N SER A 353 -7.72 -13.33 -2.77
CA SER A 353 -8.45 -12.69 -1.67
C SER A 353 -7.87 -13.08 -0.32
N TYR A 354 -7.93 -12.14 0.63
CA TYR A 354 -7.38 -12.31 1.96
C TYR A 354 -8.47 -12.21 3.03
N PRO A 355 -8.81 -13.34 3.69
CA PRO A 355 -9.67 -13.33 4.87
C PRO A 355 -9.07 -12.49 5.99
N GLY A 356 -9.89 -11.65 6.62
CA GLY A 356 -9.47 -10.77 7.72
C GLY A 356 -8.50 -9.65 7.33
N ALA A 357 -8.27 -9.40 6.03
CA ALA A 357 -7.66 -8.16 5.57
C ALA A 357 -8.72 -7.07 5.36
N GLY A 358 -8.28 -5.82 5.46
CA GLY A 358 -9.12 -4.63 5.33
C GLY A 358 -8.75 -3.78 4.12
N HIS A 359 -9.36 -2.62 4.00
CA HIS A 359 -9.30 -1.81 2.78
C HIS A 359 -7.89 -1.35 2.36
N TYR A 360 -7.00 -1.01 3.30
CA TYR A 360 -5.67 -0.48 2.99
C TYR A 360 -4.58 -1.56 2.94
N LEU A 361 -4.54 -2.35 1.88
CA LEU A 361 -3.39 -3.22 1.62
C LEU A 361 -2.23 -2.40 1.03
N GLU A 362 -1.24 -2.10 1.86
CA GLU A 362 -0.09 -1.26 1.56
C GLU A 362 1.22 -2.08 1.63
N PRO A 363 2.39 -1.50 1.29
CA PRO A 363 3.67 -2.13 1.61
C PRO A 363 3.79 -2.43 3.12
N PRO A 364 4.32 -3.60 3.50
CA PRO A 364 4.15 -4.16 4.84
C PRO A 364 4.89 -3.41 5.94
N TYR A 365 4.56 -3.78 7.18
CA TYR A 365 5.20 -3.37 8.44
C TYR A 365 4.96 -1.91 8.85
N GLY A 366 3.98 -1.26 8.21
CA GLY A 366 3.37 -0.06 8.77
C GLY A 366 2.41 -0.36 9.91
N PRO A 367 2.09 0.62 10.78
CA PRO A 367 1.02 0.47 11.77
C PRO A 367 -0.33 0.16 11.11
N PHE A 368 -0.99 -0.90 11.56
CA PHE A 368 -2.32 -1.28 11.08
C PHE A 368 -3.36 -0.18 11.41
N CYS A 369 -4.20 0.14 10.44
CA CYS A 369 -5.19 1.21 10.54
C CYS A 369 -6.62 0.67 10.39
N SER A 370 -7.28 0.36 11.51
CA SER A 370 -8.68 -0.09 11.51
C SER A 370 -9.69 0.99 11.12
N SER A 371 -9.36 2.27 11.38
CA SER A 371 -10.24 3.40 11.10
C SER A 371 -9.48 4.71 10.97
N SER A 372 -9.99 5.62 10.15
CA SER A 372 -9.48 7.00 10.07
C SER A 372 -10.50 7.95 9.47
N LEU A 373 -10.22 9.26 9.57
CA LEU A 373 -10.95 10.26 8.80
C LEU A 373 -10.87 9.94 7.30
N HIS A 374 -12.03 9.81 6.65
CA HIS A 374 -12.13 9.69 5.20
C HIS A 374 -12.32 11.08 4.59
N ALA A 375 -11.40 11.51 3.73
CA ALA A 375 -11.39 12.86 3.16
C ALA A 375 -12.73 13.21 2.46
N VAL A 376 -13.22 12.31 1.59
CA VAL A 376 -14.50 12.52 0.87
C VAL A 376 -15.73 12.47 1.80
N ALA A 377 -15.79 11.52 2.74
CA ALA A 377 -16.94 11.41 3.64
C ALA A 377 -16.96 12.48 4.75
N GLY A 378 -15.85 13.19 4.96
CA GLY A 378 -15.72 14.22 6.00
C GLY A 378 -15.83 13.70 7.44
N ARG A 379 -15.73 12.38 7.64
CA ARG A 379 -15.91 11.73 8.95
C ARG A 379 -15.06 10.47 9.12
N PRO A 380 -14.84 9.99 10.36
CA PRO A 380 -14.19 8.71 10.58
C PRO A 380 -14.96 7.56 9.92
N VAL A 381 -14.23 6.66 9.27
CA VAL A 381 -14.77 5.41 8.73
C VAL A 381 -13.96 4.22 9.21
N MET A 382 -14.59 3.05 9.18
CA MET A 382 -13.94 1.78 9.40
C MET A 382 -13.38 1.25 8.08
N TRP A 383 -12.13 0.78 8.10
CA TRP A 383 -11.46 0.17 6.95
C TRP A 383 -11.51 -1.36 7.00
N GLY A 384 -11.78 -1.90 8.19
CA GLY A 384 -11.85 -3.33 8.47
C GLY A 384 -10.49 -4.01 8.55
N GLY A 385 -10.53 -5.33 8.67
CA GLY A 385 -9.38 -6.21 8.86
C GLY A 385 -9.02 -6.42 10.33
N GLU A 386 -8.32 -7.53 10.56
CA GLU A 386 -7.70 -7.90 11.82
C GLU A 386 -6.19 -7.68 11.73
N PRO A 387 -5.53 -7.03 12.71
CA PRO A 387 -4.14 -6.58 12.58
C PRO A 387 -3.15 -7.66 12.08
N ARG A 388 -3.25 -8.87 12.64
CA ARG A 388 -2.39 -10.00 12.29
C ARG A 388 -2.63 -10.49 10.86
N SER A 389 -3.89 -10.78 10.53
CA SER A 389 -4.30 -11.27 9.20
C SER A 389 -4.02 -10.23 8.12
N HIS A 390 -4.28 -8.95 8.43
CA HIS A 390 -4.01 -7.82 7.55
C HIS A 390 -2.52 -7.70 7.23
N THR A 391 -1.65 -7.73 8.26
CA THR A 391 -0.20 -7.64 8.05
C THR A 391 0.32 -8.83 7.23
N ALA A 392 -0.18 -10.04 7.49
CA ALA A 392 0.18 -11.21 6.69
C ALA A 392 -0.26 -11.06 5.21
N ALA A 393 -1.45 -10.48 4.98
CA ALA A 393 -1.94 -10.15 3.66
C ALA A 393 -1.07 -9.11 2.94
N GLU A 394 -0.64 -8.04 3.61
CA GLU A 394 0.29 -7.05 3.05
C GLU A 394 1.61 -7.70 2.60
N VAL A 395 2.22 -8.53 3.46
CA VAL A 395 3.48 -9.23 3.14
C VAL A 395 3.33 -10.11 1.89
N HIS A 396 2.26 -10.92 1.84
CA HIS A 396 2.03 -11.81 0.71
C HIS A 396 1.66 -11.04 -0.56
N ALA A 397 0.76 -10.06 -0.47
CA ALA A 397 0.33 -9.24 -1.60
C ALA A 397 1.50 -8.46 -2.21
N TRP A 398 2.34 -7.86 -1.36
CA TRP A 398 3.49 -7.08 -1.82
C TRP A 398 4.49 -7.92 -2.60
N LYS A 399 4.77 -9.15 -2.14
CA LYS A 399 5.60 -10.10 -2.87
C LYS A 399 4.94 -10.51 -4.20
N LYS A 400 3.66 -10.89 -4.18
CA LYS A 400 2.92 -11.32 -5.39
C LYS A 400 2.87 -10.23 -6.46
N ILE A 401 2.68 -8.97 -6.06
CA ILE A 401 2.66 -7.81 -6.97
C ILE A 401 4.01 -7.66 -7.68
N GLN A 402 5.12 -7.76 -6.95
CA GLN A 402 6.45 -7.67 -7.54
C GLN A 402 6.72 -8.83 -8.51
N GLU A 403 6.33 -10.06 -8.14
CA GLU A 403 6.46 -11.24 -9.01
C GLU A 403 5.61 -11.10 -10.27
N PHE A 404 4.37 -10.63 -10.14
CA PHE A 404 3.47 -10.37 -11.26
C PHE A 404 4.06 -9.36 -12.25
N PHE A 405 4.54 -8.21 -11.76
CA PHE A 405 5.15 -7.22 -12.64
C PHE A 405 6.46 -7.71 -13.26
N LYS A 406 7.33 -8.41 -12.52
CA LYS A 406 8.56 -9.02 -13.08
C LYS A 406 8.23 -10.01 -14.20
N THR A 407 7.14 -10.75 -14.07
CA THR A 407 6.73 -11.77 -15.04
C THR A 407 6.15 -11.15 -16.31
N HIS A 408 5.41 -10.05 -16.20
CA HIS A 408 4.62 -9.51 -17.31
C HIS A 408 5.16 -8.24 -17.94
N LEU A 409 6.11 -7.56 -17.30
CA LEU A 409 6.79 -6.40 -17.87
C LEU A 409 8.17 -6.86 -18.39
N SER A 410 8.21 -7.39 -19.62
CA SER A 410 9.50 -7.76 -20.25
C SER A 410 10.33 -6.52 -20.54
N CYS A 411 11.59 -6.55 -20.13
CA CYS A 411 12.62 -5.65 -20.67
C CYS A 411 13.46 -6.47 -21.63
N ASP A 412 13.08 -6.50 -22.91
CA ASP A 412 13.94 -7.10 -23.92
C ASP A 412 15.25 -6.30 -23.90
N ALA A 413 16.35 -6.96 -23.54
CA ALA A 413 17.66 -6.33 -23.52
C ALA A 413 17.96 -5.78 -24.92
N ALA A 414 17.96 -4.47 -25.06
CA ALA A 414 18.50 -3.82 -26.25
C ALA A 414 19.92 -4.36 -26.43
N LYS A 415 20.14 -5.03 -27.56
CA LYS A 415 21.39 -5.63 -28.03
C LYS A 415 22.60 -4.89 -27.47
N SER A 416 23.42 -5.57 -26.68
CA SER A 416 24.78 -5.13 -26.43
C SER A 416 25.50 -5.10 -27.78
N THR A 417 25.55 -3.94 -28.43
CA THR A 417 26.56 -3.69 -29.44
C THR A 417 27.88 -3.60 -28.70
N SER A 418 28.52 -4.76 -28.54
CA SER A 418 29.96 -4.85 -28.37
C SER A 418 30.61 -4.03 -29.48
N LYS A 419 31.18 -2.88 -29.15
CA LYS A 419 32.20 -2.27 -29.99
C LYS A 419 33.55 -2.71 -29.44
N LEU A 420 34.22 -3.49 -30.28
CA LEU A 420 35.63 -3.85 -30.24
C LEU A 420 36.52 -2.62 -30.08
#